data_AF-A0A8H6W726-F1
#
_entry.id   AF-A0A8H6W726-F1
#
_cell.length_a   1.000
_cell.length_b   1.000
_cell.length_c   1.000
_cell.angle_alpha   90.00
_cell.angle_beta   90.00
_cell.angle_gamma   90.00
#
_symmetry.space_group_name_H-M   'P 1'
#
loop_
_entity.id
_entity.type
_entity.pdbx_description
1 polymer ?
#
loop_
_entity_poly.entity_id
_entity_poly.type
_entity_poly.pdbx_seq_one_letter_code
_entity_poly.pdbx_strand_id
1 'polypeptide(L)'
;MRALAARLPADPGSGPVPRVVVNAVHPGMCITDIFAKFPLPVRALIRGAQRLVAYTADEGARFLVWAAVGDAAALRGQYIGGGRPQESSDFVLSERGQRAQESLWAEVLDILGDVDPKVLSIVREYLEEPKQHA
;
A
#
# COMPACT_ATOMS: atom_id res chain seq x y z
N MET A 1 -4.29 1.05 2.20
CA MET A 1 -4.42 0.27 0.93
C MET A 1 -5.65 -0.63 0.93
N ARG A 2 -5.77 -1.62 1.84
CA ARG A 2 -6.94 -2.52 1.88
C ARG A 2 -8.29 -1.82 2.14
N ALA A 3 -8.33 -0.85 3.05
CA ALA A 3 -9.54 -0.03 3.30
C ALA A 3 -10.06 0.66 2.04
N LEU A 4 -9.14 1.27 1.27
CA LEU A 4 -9.46 1.92 0.00
C LEU A 4 -9.92 0.88 -1.03
N ALA A 5 -9.20 -0.23 -1.16
CA ALA A 5 -9.53 -1.28 -2.13
C ALA A 5 -10.93 -1.87 -1.90
N ALA A 6 -11.36 -1.99 -0.64
CA ALA A 6 -12.69 -2.49 -0.26
C ALA A 6 -13.83 -1.51 -0.59
N ARG A 7 -13.51 -0.24 -0.81
CA ARG A 7 -14.47 0.85 -1.06
C ARG A 7 -14.46 1.32 -2.51
N LEU A 8 -13.64 0.73 -3.38
CA LEU A 8 -13.67 1.05 -4.79
C LEU A 8 -14.90 0.44 -5.45
N PRO A 9 -15.68 1.21 -6.22
CA PRO A 9 -16.86 0.71 -6.89
C PRO A 9 -16.50 -0.39 -7.89
N ALA A 10 -17.42 -1.33 -8.05
CA ALA A 10 -17.36 -2.25 -9.18
C ALA A 10 -17.68 -1.45 -10.45
N ASP A 11 -16.86 -1.56 -11.50
CA ASP A 11 -17.13 -0.88 -12.76
C ASP A 11 -17.97 -1.81 -13.65
N PRO A 12 -19.24 -1.45 -13.96
CA PRO A 12 -20.12 -2.29 -14.76
C PRO A 12 -19.72 -2.39 -16.24
N GLY A 13 -18.81 -1.54 -16.72
CA GLY A 13 -18.31 -1.52 -18.10
C GLY A 13 -16.93 -2.13 -18.30
N SER A 14 -16.18 -2.41 -17.24
CA SER A 14 -14.77 -2.85 -17.33
C SER A 14 -14.55 -4.34 -17.12
N GLY A 15 -15.44 -5.21 -17.62
CA GLY A 15 -15.24 -6.67 -17.51
C GLY A 15 -14.91 -7.12 -16.07
N PRO A 16 -14.03 -8.12 -15.85
CA PRO A 16 -13.72 -8.63 -14.51
C PRO A 16 -12.83 -7.72 -13.65
N VAL A 17 -12.28 -6.62 -14.19
CA VAL A 17 -11.20 -5.84 -13.55
C VAL A 17 -11.64 -4.39 -13.37
N PRO A 18 -11.71 -3.86 -12.14
CA PRO A 18 -12.15 -2.48 -11.92
C PRO A 18 -11.19 -1.46 -12.52
N ARG A 19 -11.73 -0.32 -12.97
CA ARG A 19 -10.97 0.80 -13.57
C ARG A 19 -9.80 1.28 -12.72
N VAL A 20 -9.88 1.15 -11.40
CA VAL A 20 -8.78 1.44 -10.47
C VAL A 20 -8.40 0.16 -9.72
N VAL A 21 -7.10 -0.15 -9.74
CA VAL A 21 -6.50 -1.23 -8.97
C VAL A 21 -5.65 -0.64 -7.87
N VAL A 22 -5.83 -1.19 -6.66
CA VAL A 22 -5.04 -0.82 -5.47
C VAL A 22 -4.31 -2.07 -5.02
N ASN A 23 -3.00 -1.93 -4.81
CA ASN A 23 -2.12 -2.94 -4.26
C ASN A 23 -1.16 -2.28 -3.25
N ALA A 24 -0.43 -3.10 -2.50
CA ALA A 24 0.57 -2.62 -1.55
C ALA A 24 1.92 -3.21 -1.92
N VAL A 25 2.91 -2.35 -2.21
CA VAL A 25 4.22 -2.80 -2.72
C VAL A 25 5.31 -2.49 -1.70
N HIS A 26 6.14 -3.49 -1.42
CA HIS A 26 7.34 -3.38 -0.63
C HIS A 26 8.55 -3.78 -1.51
N PRO A 27 9.43 -2.83 -1.90
CA PRO A 27 10.54 -3.12 -2.81
C PRO A 27 11.72 -3.84 -2.14
N GLY A 28 11.59 -4.26 -0.88
CA GLY A 28 12.71 -4.75 -0.09
C GLY A 28 13.57 -3.60 0.44
N MET A 29 14.70 -3.96 1.05
CA MET A 29 15.67 -2.96 1.50
C MET A 29 16.35 -2.34 0.28
N CYS A 30 16.27 -1.03 0.14
CA CYS A 30 16.91 -0.29 -0.94
C CYS A 30 17.98 0.66 -0.40
N ILE A 31 19.08 0.82 -1.14
CA ILE A 31 20.12 1.81 -0.85
C ILE A 31 19.56 3.19 -1.17
N THR A 32 19.06 3.86 -0.14
CA THR A 32 18.49 5.22 -0.20
C THR A 32 18.97 6.03 1.01
N ASP A 33 18.72 7.34 0.97
CA ASP A 33 19.05 8.26 2.06
C ASP A 33 18.00 8.32 3.18
N ILE A 34 17.09 7.34 3.27
CA ILE A 34 16.04 7.30 4.32
C ILE A 34 16.64 7.30 5.74
N PHE A 35 17.86 6.78 5.91
CA PHE A 35 18.60 6.76 7.17
C PHE A 35 19.67 7.86 7.29
N ALA A 36 19.68 8.86 6.40
CA ALA A 36 20.73 9.87 6.36
C ALA A 36 20.86 10.69 7.66
N LYS A 37 19.72 10.94 8.32
CA LYS A 37 19.61 11.71 9.57
C LYS A 37 19.86 10.88 10.85
N PHE A 38 20.14 9.59 10.74
CA PHE A 38 20.41 8.75 11.90
C PHE A 38 21.81 9.04 12.48
N PRO A 39 22.01 8.87 13.79
CA PRO A 39 23.33 9.00 14.42
C PRO A 39 24.38 8.13 13.71
N LEU A 40 25.63 8.60 13.68
CA LEU A 40 26.72 7.98 12.93
C LEU A 40 26.88 6.47 13.18
N PRO A 41 26.82 5.96 14.43
CA PRO A 41 26.96 4.53 14.69
C PRO A 41 25.84 3.69 14.06
N VAL A 42 24.60 4.17 14.16
CA VAL A 42 23.43 3.48 13.59
C VAL A 42 23.48 3.52 12.07
N ARG A 43 23.85 4.67 11.49
CA ARG A 43 24.01 4.80 10.04
C ARG A 43 25.12 3.90 9.49
N ALA A 44 26.23 3.74 10.22
CA ALA A 44 27.30 2.83 9.83
C ALA A 44 26.84 1.37 9.85
N LEU A 45 26.10 0.95 10.88
CA LEU A 45 25.51 -0.39 10.97
C LEU A 45 24.54 -0.65 9.81
N ILE A 46 23.63 0.29 9.55
CA ILE A 46 22.65 0.17 8.46
C ILE A 46 23.35 0.09 7.10
N ARG A 47 24.37 0.92 6.85
CA ARG A 47 25.15 0.83 5.60
C ARG A 47 25.88 -0.50 5.47
N GLY A 48 26.37 -1.06 6.57
CA GLY A 48 26.93 -2.41 6.62
C GLY A 48 25.91 -3.46 6.19
N ALA A 49 24.71 -3.43 6.75
CA ALA A 49 23.61 -4.33 6.38
C ALA A 49 23.17 -4.14 4.92
N GLN A 50 23.03 -2.89 4.46
CA GLN A 50 22.64 -2.58 3.09
C GLN A 50 23.60 -3.17 2.06
N ARG A 51 24.92 -3.18 2.34
CA ARG A 51 25.90 -3.80 1.43
C ARG A 51 25.72 -5.31 1.25
N LEU A 52 25.08 -6.00 2.20
CA LEU A 52 24.92 -7.44 2.17
C LEU A 52 23.61 -7.88 1.50
N VAL A 53 22.52 -7.12 1.69
CA VAL A 53 21.17 -7.58 1.34
C VAL A 53 20.30 -6.56 0.61
N ALA A 54 20.77 -5.32 0.41
CA ALA A 54 19.93 -4.28 -0.20
C ALA A 54 20.05 -4.25 -1.72
N TYR A 55 18.93 -3.92 -2.37
CA TYR A 55 18.88 -3.52 -3.77
C TYR A 55 19.39 -2.09 -3.93
N THR A 56 19.91 -1.76 -5.10
CA THR A 56 20.02 -0.34 -5.50
C THR A 56 18.63 0.30 -5.59
N ALA A 57 18.56 1.63 -5.52
CA ALA A 57 17.29 2.36 -5.68
C ALA A 57 16.62 2.03 -7.02
N ASP A 58 17.39 1.93 -8.10
CA ASP A 58 16.89 1.61 -9.44
C ASP A 58 16.34 0.18 -9.52
N GLU A 59 17.02 -0.80 -8.91
CA GLU A 59 16.52 -2.18 -8.85
C GLU A 59 15.23 -2.27 -8.04
N GLY A 60 15.16 -1.60 -6.89
CA GLY A 60 13.95 -1.53 -6.08
C GLY A 60 12.79 -0.87 -6.81
N ALA A 61 13.06 0.19 -7.60
CA ALA A 61 12.06 0.89 -8.40
C ALA A 61 11.41 -0.03 -9.45
N ARG A 62 12.13 -1.03 -9.98
CA ARG A 62 11.56 -1.99 -10.94
C ARG A 62 10.40 -2.77 -10.33
N PHE A 63 10.40 -3.03 -9.02
CA PHE A 63 9.28 -3.71 -8.35
C PHE A 63 8.03 -2.83 -8.28
N LEU A 64 8.19 -1.52 -8.11
CA LEU A 64 7.09 -0.56 -8.17
C LEU A 64 6.51 -0.49 -9.59
N VAL A 65 7.38 -0.39 -10.60
CA VAL A 65 6.97 -0.38 -12.01
C VAL A 65 6.26 -1.68 -12.36
N TRP A 66 6.83 -2.83 -12.02
CA TRP A 66 6.23 -4.14 -12.26
C TRP A 66 4.84 -4.26 -11.64
N ALA A 67 4.65 -3.78 -10.41
CA ALA A 67 3.35 -3.79 -9.74
C ALA A 67 2.33 -2.81 -10.36
N ALA A 68 2.81 -1.75 -11.03
CA ALA A 68 1.96 -0.75 -11.68
C ALA A 68 1.53 -1.17 -13.10
N VAL A 69 2.39 -1.88 -13.85
CA VAL A 69 2.13 -2.28 -15.25
C VAL A 69 1.77 -3.76 -15.42
N GLY A 70 1.85 -4.55 -14.35
CA GLY A 70 1.53 -5.98 -14.37
C GLY A 70 0.05 -6.26 -14.55
N ASP A 71 -0.32 -7.55 -14.56
CA ASP A 71 -1.71 -7.96 -14.70
C ASP A 71 -2.59 -7.44 -13.56
N ALA A 72 -3.44 -6.48 -13.90
CA ALA A 72 -4.36 -5.81 -13.01
C ALA A 72 -5.30 -6.78 -12.26
N ALA A 73 -5.72 -7.88 -12.91
CA ALA A 73 -6.58 -8.88 -12.29
C ALA A 73 -5.83 -9.66 -11.20
N ALA A 74 -4.61 -10.11 -11.51
CA ALA A 74 -3.77 -10.89 -10.60
C ALA A 74 -3.20 -10.07 -9.44
N LEU A 75 -2.96 -8.77 -9.63
CA LEU A 75 -2.30 -7.91 -8.65
C LEU A 75 -3.26 -7.13 -7.74
N ARG A 76 -4.56 -7.16 -8.03
CA ARG A 76 -5.57 -6.45 -7.22
C ARG A 76 -5.57 -6.92 -5.78
N GLY A 77 -5.45 -5.97 -4.85
CA GLY A 77 -5.50 -6.22 -3.41
C GLY A 77 -4.29 -6.97 -2.85
N GLN A 78 -3.31 -7.31 -3.69
CA GLN A 78 -2.15 -8.08 -3.27
C GLN A 78 -1.17 -7.24 -2.46
N TYR A 79 -0.51 -7.90 -1.51
CA TYR A 79 0.73 -7.44 -0.91
C TYR A 79 1.89 -7.97 -1.74
N ILE A 80 2.72 -7.09 -2.29
CA ILE A 80 3.74 -7.42 -3.28
C ILE A 80 5.11 -7.17 -2.67
N GLY A 81 6.00 -8.16 -2.77
CA GLY A 81 7.38 -8.06 -2.31
C GLY A 81 8.34 -8.84 -3.20
N GLY A 82 9.45 -8.21 -3.59
CA GLY A 82 10.45 -8.83 -4.46
C GLY A 82 9.91 -9.18 -5.86
N GLY A 83 9.00 -8.37 -6.40
CA GLY A 83 8.44 -8.56 -7.74
C GLY A 83 7.39 -9.69 -7.86
N ARG A 84 6.74 -10.08 -6.76
CA ARG A 84 5.65 -11.06 -6.77
C ARG A 84 4.67 -10.84 -5.61
N PRO A 85 3.42 -11.35 -5.70
CA PRO A 85 2.52 -11.43 -4.56
C PRO A 85 3.13 -12.23 -3.41
N GLN A 86 2.88 -11.77 -2.20
CA GLN A 86 3.35 -12.35 -0.94
C GLN A 86 2.17 -12.51 0.01
N GLU A 87 2.31 -13.45 0.94
CA GLU A 87 1.33 -13.64 2.00
C GLU A 87 1.20 -12.37 2.86
N SER A 88 -0.04 -11.99 3.16
CA SER A 88 -0.33 -10.90 4.08
C SER A 88 -0.18 -11.38 5.52
N SER A 89 0.29 -10.51 6.41
CA SER A 89 0.40 -10.85 7.84
C SER A 89 -0.94 -11.29 8.45
N ASP A 90 -0.91 -12.31 9.31
CA ASP A 90 -2.08 -12.77 10.08
C ASP A 90 -2.79 -11.64 10.82
N PHE A 91 -2.03 -10.66 11.31
CA PHE A 91 -2.61 -9.51 12.01
C PHE A 91 -3.57 -8.75 11.11
N VAL A 92 -3.21 -8.46 9.85
CA VAL A 92 -4.07 -7.69 8.93
C VAL A 92 -5.28 -8.47 8.44
N LEU A 93 -5.26 -9.80 8.58
CA LEU A 93 -6.39 -10.67 8.28
C LEU A 93 -7.32 -10.86 9.49
N SER A 94 -6.77 -10.75 10.71
CA SER A 94 -7.53 -10.86 11.96
C SER A 94 -8.58 -9.76 12.10
N GLU A 95 -9.63 -10.03 12.90
CA GLU A 95 -10.63 -9.02 13.25
C GLU A 95 -10.02 -7.75 13.87
N ARG A 96 -8.95 -7.91 14.67
CA ARG A 96 -8.26 -6.78 15.28
C ARG A 96 -7.61 -5.90 14.21
N GLY A 97 -7.00 -6.51 13.19
CA GLY A 97 -6.46 -5.80 12.05
C GLY A 97 -7.53 -5.09 11.24
N GLN A 98 -8.69 -5.72 11.03
CA GLN A 98 -9.84 -5.09 10.36
C GLN A 98 -10.33 -3.87 11.14
N ARG A 99 -10.52 -3.99 12.46
CA ARG A 99 -10.89 -2.84 13.31
C ARG A 99 -9.85 -1.72 13.26
N ALA A 100 -8.56 -2.05 13.32
CA ALA A 100 -7.49 -1.07 13.22
C ALA A 100 -7.49 -0.37 11.85
N GLN A 101 -7.75 -1.11 10.77
CA GLN A 101 -7.86 -0.56 9.43
C GLN A 101 -9.03 0.44 9.32
N GLU A 102 -10.20 0.12 9.86
CA GLU A 102 -11.37 0.99 9.83
C GLU A 102 -11.17 2.26 10.68
N SER A 103 -10.54 2.13 11.86
CA SER A 103 -10.15 3.29 12.68
C SER A 103 -9.20 4.21 11.92
N LEU A 104 -8.13 3.65 11.35
CA LEU A 104 -7.15 4.41 10.58
C LEU A 104 -7.78 5.08 9.34
N TRP A 105 -8.74 4.42 8.69
CA TRP A 105 -9.45 5.01 7.56
C TRP A 105 -10.22 6.27 7.98
N ALA A 106 -11.00 6.17 9.06
CA ALA A 106 -11.76 7.31 9.59
C ALA A 106 -10.83 8.45 10.03
N GLU A 107 -9.77 8.14 10.78
CA GLU A 107 -8.80 9.14 11.27
C GLU A 107 -8.07 9.84 10.12
N VAL A 108 -7.66 9.11 9.07
CA VAL A 108 -7.00 9.70 7.90
C VAL A 108 -7.96 10.63 7.15
N LEU A 109 -9.23 10.27 7.02
CA LEU A 109 -10.22 11.13 6.37
C LEU A 109 -10.52 12.40 7.17
N ASP A 110 -10.55 12.30 8.50
CA ASP A 110 -10.72 13.45 9.39
C ASP A 110 -9.55 14.43 9.23
N ILE A 111 -8.31 13.94 9.38
CA ILE A 111 -7.09 14.76 9.23
C ILE A 111 -6.99 15.38 7.83
N LEU A 112 -7.28 14.62 6.77
CA LEU A 112 -7.21 15.13 5.41
C LEU A 112 -8.37 16.08 5.10
N GLY A 113 -9.54 15.87 5.69
CA GLY A 113 -10.71 16.73 5.57
C GLY A 113 -10.50 18.11 6.21
N ASP A 114 -9.77 18.16 7.33
CA ASP A 114 -9.34 19.40 7.98
C ASP A 114 -8.39 20.22 7.09
N VAL A 115 -7.57 19.55 6.27
CA VAL A 115 -6.63 20.21 5.35
C VAL A 115 -7.31 20.63 4.05
N ASP A 116 -8.11 19.74 3.44
CA ASP A 116 -8.89 20.03 2.23
C ASP A 116 -10.26 19.31 2.28
N PRO A 117 -11.37 20.05 2.48
CA PRO A 117 -12.72 19.49 2.50
C PRO A 117 -13.11 18.71 1.24
N LYS A 118 -12.44 18.96 0.10
CA LYS A 118 -12.69 18.21 -1.15
C LYS A 118 -12.41 16.72 -1.01
N VAL A 119 -11.50 16.32 -0.11
CA VAL A 119 -11.22 14.91 0.15
C VAL A 119 -12.50 14.18 0.58
N LEU A 120 -13.26 14.76 1.51
CA LEU A 120 -14.53 14.19 1.99
C LEU A 120 -15.61 14.18 0.91
N SER A 121 -15.63 15.18 0.03
CA SER A 121 -16.54 15.20 -1.12
C SER A 121 -16.23 14.08 -2.12
N ILE A 122 -14.95 13.90 -2.48
CA ILE A 122 -14.51 12.83 -3.39
C ILE A 122 -14.83 11.46 -2.82
N VAL A 123 -14.55 11.24 -1.53
CA VAL A 123 -14.85 9.97 -0.86
C VAL A 123 -16.34 9.66 -0.91
N ARG A 124 -17.20 10.64 -0.60
CA ARG A 124 -18.67 10.46 -0.63
C ARG A 124 -19.22 10.24 -2.04
N GLU A 125 -18.61 10.85 -3.05
CA GLU A 125 -19.08 10.77 -4.44
C GLU A 125 -18.63 9.49 -5.14
N TYR A 126 -17.40 9.02 -4.88
CA TYR A 126 -16.75 7.97 -5.68
C TYR A 126 -16.46 6.67 -4.94
N LEU A 127 -16.58 6.61 -3.61
CA LEU A 127 -16.28 5.40 -2.84
C LEU A 127 -17.53 4.81 -2.18
N GLU A 128 -17.60 3.49 -2.13
CA GLU A 128 -18.66 2.71 -1.49
C GLU A 128 -18.35 2.43 -0.02
N GLU A 129 -19.35 2.04 0.77
CA GLU A 129 -19.13 1.45 2.10
C GLU A 129 -18.49 0.05 1.94
N PRO A 130 -17.55 -0.35 2.82
CA PRO A 130 -16.92 -1.65 2.73
C PRO A 130 -17.98 -2.74 2.97
N LYS A 131 -17.99 -3.74 2.09
CA LYS A 131 -18.86 -4.91 2.27
C LYS A 131 -18.43 -5.64 3.55
N GLN A 132 -19.35 -5.77 4.50
CA GLN A 132 -19.12 -6.55 5.71
C GLN A 132 -18.84 -7.99 5.30
N HIS A 133 -17.61 -8.45 5.50
CA HIS A 133 -17.27 -9.85 5.34
C HIS A 133 -17.79 -10.59 6.58
N ALA A 134 -18.80 -11.44 6.37
CA ALA A 134 -19.25 -12.45 7.33
C ALA A 134 -18.20 -13.55 7.51
#